data_AF-A0A9W9WM72-F1
#
_entry.id   AF-A0A9W9WM72-F1
#
_cell.length_a   1.000
_cell.length_b   1.000
_cell.length_c   1.000
_cell.angle_alpha   90.00
_cell.angle_beta   90.00
_cell.angle_gamma   90.00
#
_symmetry.space_group_name_H-M   'P 1'
#
loop_
_entity.id
_entity.type
_entity.pdbx_description
1 polymer ?
#
loop_
_entity_poly.entity_id
_entity_poly.type
_entity_poly.pdbx_seq_one_letter_code
_entity_poly.pdbx_strand_id
1 'polypeptide(L)'
;MAPIDTVHFVAQYPIQCADEASVTALESPFKLGPLDELVLPFVPIQTLFVYRNLASSPERKIFDIERLPKALSYLLNYYPHLTGRLQINSETHTPEITSIGKGTELREASCNLRLDDFIPSDRASHSLLVTDLPDCGTALLAPFDPSIEGVCRDPILAIQHTRFACGGVVLGTRLHHIVCDSGGFFQLVRDLAETYRGLASSPHPTLACPPVIRSYLSDLSVLSPQGKQEALDYKPTAYTLAASNQEPAASKAVEHGKPIESVPSTQTAKPPVTGRVLRFTGSQLRDLKQLANDPSGKGWVSTFEALSAYFYQRVYRARHQLLVSQGDSPTEAANKTCRGLFASINMRDASRLNLGPNYFPNAIYPCCANFSHELLADS
;
A
#
# COMPACT_ATOMS: atom_id res chain seq x y z
N MET A 1 -18.08 -10.80 -11.73
CA MET A 1 -16.84 -11.17 -11.01
C MET A 1 -16.43 -12.54 -11.53
N ALA A 2 -15.21 -12.69 -12.02
CA ALA A 2 -14.71 -14.00 -12.40
C ALA A 2 -14.39 -14.85 -11.15
N PRO A 3 -14.66 -16.17 -11.15
CA PRO A 3 -14.45 -17.03 -9.98
C PRO A 3 -12.97 -17.15 -9.57
N ILE A 4 -12.72 -17.34 -8.27
CA ILE A 4 -11.40 -17.63 -7.68
C ILE A 4 -10.77 -18.88 -8.32
N ASP A 5 -11.59 -19.85 -8.70
CA ASP A 5 -11.18 -21.17 -9.23
C ASP A 5 -10.40 -21.11 -10.56
N THR A 6 -10.20 -19.93 -11.12
CA THR A 6 -9.49 -19.72 -12.40
C THR A 6 -7.98 -19.55 -12.25
N VAL A 7 -7.48 -19.31 -11.03
CA VAL A 7 -6.04 -19.15 -10.74
C VAL A 7 -5.56 -20.37 -9.94
N HIS A 8 -4.58 -21.08 -10.50
CA HIS A 8 -4.03 -22.30 -9.91
C HIS A 8 -2.62 -22.05 -9.40
N PHE A 9 -2.41 -22.31 -8.12
CA PHE A 9 -1.08 -22.33 -7.50
C PHE A 9 -0.22 -23.44 -8.12
N VAL A 10 1.03 -23.12 -8.43
CA VAL A 10 2.00 -24.05 -9.01
C VAL A 10 3.09 -24.37 -7.99
N ALA A 11 3.79 -23.34 -7.50
CA ALA A 11 4.93 -23.51 -6.61
C ALA A 11 5.17 -22.27 -5.74
N GLN A 12 5.95 -22.46 -4.66
CA GLN A 12 6.38 -21.40 -3.78
C GLN A 12 7.88 -21.53 -3.52
N TYR A 13 8.58 -20.40 -3.54
CA TYR A 13 10.02 -20.30 -3.40
C TYR A 13 10.36 -19.27 -2.32
N PRO A 14 11.02 -19.67 -1.21
CA PRO A 14 11.62 -18.72 -0.30
C PRO A 14 12.85 -18.10 -0.98
N ILE A 15 12.93 -16.76 -1.00
CA ILE A 15 14.04 -16.03 -1.64
C ILE A 15 14.87 -15.33 -0.57
N GLN A 16 16.17 -15.65 -0.57
CA GLN A 16 17.19 -15.07 0.31
C GLN A 16 18.03 -14.04 -0.43
N CYS A 17 18.77 -13.23 0.33
CA CYS A 17 19.85 -12.40 -0.23
C CYS A 17 20.83 -13.28 -1.01
N ALA A 18 21.36 -12.77 -2.13
CA ALA A 18 22.42 -13.43 -2.88
C ALA A 18 23.75 -13.39 -2.12
N ASP A 19 23.94 -12.41 -1.23
CA ASP A 19 25.09 -12.28 -0.34
C ASP A 19 24.63 -12.24 1.12
N GLU A 20 24.96 -13.28 1.88
CA GLU A 20 24.64 -13.38 3.32
C GLU A 20 25.29 -12.27 4.15
N ALA A 21 26.41 -11.67 3.68
CA ALA A 21 27.05 -10.56 4.37
C ALA A 21 26.09 -9.35 4.51
N SER A 22 25.17 -9.19 3.57
CA SER A 22 24.13 -8.14 3.59
C SER A 22 23.18 -8.30 4.78
N VAL A 23 22.92 -9.53 5.22
CA VAL A 23 22.11 -9.83 6.41
C VAL A 23 22.92 -9.59 7.66
N THR A 24 24.16 -10.11 7.73
CA THR A 24 25.00 -9.98 8.94
C THR A 24 25.44 -8.55 9.25
N ALA A 25 25.41 -7.66 8.24
CA ALA A 25 25.75 -6.25 8.41
C ALA A 25 24.61 -5.42 9.04
N LEU A 26 23.38 -5.95 9.12
CA LEU A 26 22.27 -5.27 9.75
C LEU A 26 22.23 -5.53 11.26
N GLU A 27 21.85 -4.51 12.02
CA GLU A 27 21.48 -4.67 13.40
C GLU A 27 20.19 -5.49 13.55
N SER A 28 20.08 -6.22 14.66
CA SER A 28 18.88 -6.96 15.04
C SER A 28 18.56 -6.66 16.50
N PRO A 29 17.37 -6.12 16.82
CA PRO A 29 16.28 -5.79 15.90
C PRO A 29 16.63 -4.60 14.97
N PHE A 30 16.16 -4.67 13.72
CA PHE A 30 16.20 -3.54 12.80
C PHE A 30 15.05 -2.59 13.14
N LYS A 31 15.40 -1.37 13.54
CA LYS A 31 14.45 -0.39 14.06
C LYS A 31 13.74 0.35 12.94
N LEU A 32 12.42 0.48 13.08
CA LEU A 32 11.61 1.38 12.27
C LEU A 32 11.67 2.80 12.83
N GLY A 33 11.25 3.79 12.04
CA GLY A 33 11.25 5.20 12.44
C GLY A 33 9.86 5.71 12.82
N PRO A 34 9.76 6.91 13.44
CA PRO A 34 8.49 7.51 13.83
C PRO A 34 7.43 7.58 12.74
N LEU A 35 7.80 7.76 11.46
CA LEU A 35 6.82 7.79 10.36
C LEU A 35 6.29 6.41 9.98
N ASP A 36 7.07 5.35 10.22
CA ASP A 36 6.66 3.97 10.02
C ASP A 36 5.65 3.55 11.10
N GLU A 37 5.88 3.96 12.35
CA GLU A 37 5.00 3.67 13.51
C GLU A 37 3.59 4.28 13.39
N LEU A 38 3.40 5.27 12.51
CA LEU A 38 2.09 5.87 12.21
C LEU A 38 1.24 5.01 11.28
N VAL A 39 1.82 3.96 10.69
CA VAL A 39 1.15 3.07 9.75
C VAL A 39 0.65 1.82 10.46
N LEU A 40 -0.60 1.45 10.19
CA LEU A 40 -1.20 0.25 10.77
C LEU A 40 -0.51 -1.02 10.23
N PRO A 41 -0.09 -1.96 11.10
CA PRO A 41 0.72 -3.11 10.70
C PRO A 41 0.01 -4.08 9.74
N PHE A 42 -1.33 -4.10 9.79
CA PHE A 42 -2.20 -4.96 8.98
C PHE A 42 -2.63 -4.36 7.64
N VAL A 43 -2.08 -3.20 7.25
CA VAL A 43 -2.34 -2.59 5.94
C VAL A 43 -1.17 -2.87 5.01
N PRO A 44 -1.34 -3.72 3.98
CA PRO A 44 -0.30 -3.92 2.98
C PRO A 44 -0.43 -2.92 1.82
N ILE A 45 0.69 -2.64 1.17
CA ILE A 45 0.72 -2.12 -0.20
C ILE A 45 0.54 -3.31 -1.15
N GLN A 46 -0.44 -3.21 -2.04
CA GLN A 46 -0.75 -4.25 -3.05
C GLN A 46 -0.79 -3.61 -4.43
N THR A 47 -0.10 -4.20 -5.40
CA THR A 47 -0.09 -3.71 -6.79
C THR A 47 -0.02 -4.88 -7.75
N LEU A 48 -0.73 -4.77 -8.87
CA LEU A 48 -0.68 -5.72 -9.97
C LEU A 48 0.00 -5.05 -11.18
N PHE A 49 1.07 -5.67 -11.67
CA PHE A 49 1.71 -5.29 -12.93
C PHE A 49 1.30 -6.27 -14.02
N VAL A 50 0.56 -5.79 -15.01
CA VAL A 50 0.03 -6.62 -16.10
C VAL A 50 0.92 -6.48 -17.34
N TYR A 51 1.51 -7.59 -17.77
CA TYR A 51 2.33 -7.71 -18.97
C TYR A 51 1.57 -8.50 -20.03
N ARG A 52 1.12 -7.80 -21.08
CA ARG A 52 0.42 -8.43 -22.21
C ARG A 52 1.41 -9.10 -23.16
N ASN A 53 1.08 -10.32 -23.59
CA ASN A 53 1.75 -10.92 -24.73
C ASN A 53 1.09 -10.41 -26.01
N LEU A 54 1.79 -9.54 -26.74
CA LEU A 54 1.30 -8.98 -28.01
C LEU A 54 1.59 -9.87 -29.22
N ALA A 55 2.36 -10.94 -29.04
CA ALA A 55 2.63 -11.89 -30.11
C ALA A 55 1.47 -12.87 -30.27
N SER A 56 1.29 -13.37 -31.50
CA SER A 56 0.27 -14.39 -31.80
C SER A 56 0.56 -15.75 -31.15
N SER A 57 1.81 -16.01 -30.75
CA SER A 57 2.21 -17.26 -30.10
C SER A 57 2.18 -17.13 -28.56
N PRO A 58 1.36 -17.95 -27.87
CA PRO A 58 1.35 -18.03 -26.40
C PRO A 58 2.66 -18.56 -25.81
N GLU A 59 3.50 -19.22 -26.60
CA GLU A 59 4.76 -19.83 -26.14
C GLU A 59 5.89 -18.80 -25.98
N ARG A 60 5.73 -17.60 -26.55
CA ARG A 60 6.71 -16.52 -26.38
C ARG A 60 6.89 -16.20 -24.90
N LYS A 61 8.10 -16.42 -24.38
CA LYS A 61 8.50 -16.00 -23.03
C LYS A 61 8.68 -14.48 -22.99
N ILE A 62 7.61 -13.74 -22.71
CA ILE A 62 7.68 -12.29 -22.46
C ILE A 62 8.30 -11.98 -21.08
N PHE A 63 8.30 -12.97 -20.20
CA PHE A 63 8.81 -12.92 -18.85
C PHE A 63 9.52 -14.25 -18.56
N ASP A 64 10.77 -14.17 -18.11
CA ASP A 64 11.64 -15.30 -17.82
C ASP A 64 11.55 -15.59 -16.32
N ILE A 65 10.68 -16.54 -15.98
CA ILE A 65 10.42 -16.89 -14.58
C ILE A 65 11.67 -17.42 -13.88
N GLU A 66 12.62 -18.04 -14.58
CA GLU A 66 13.86 -18.55 -13.98
C GLU A 66 14.81 -17.41 -13.58
N ARG A 67 14.67 -16.23 -14.20
CA ARG A 67 15.45 -15.04 -13.86
C ARG A 67 14.89 -14.28 -12.67
N LEU A 68 13.58 -14.34 -12.43
CA LEU A 68 12.94 -13.58 -11.36
C LEU A 68 13.46 -13.96 -9.95
N PRO A 69 13.60 -15.24 -9.56
CA PRO A 69 14.21 -15.62 -8.29
C PRO A 69 15.61 -15.04 -8.10
N LYS A 70 16.45 -15.08 -9.14
CA LYS A 70 17.81 -14.53 -9.12
C LYS A 70 17.78 -13.01 -8.97
N ALA A 71 16.91 -12.33 -9.72
CA ALA A 71 16.76 -10.88 -9.64
C ALA A 71 16.31 -10.44 -8.24
N LEU A 72 15.37 -11.15 -7.63
CA LEU A 72 14.92 -10.90 -6.27
C LEU A 72 16.05 -11.14 -5.26
N SER A 73 16.81 -12.21 -5.42
CA SER A 73 17.94 -12.52 -4.53
C SER A 73 19.00 -11.41 -4.54
N TYR A 74 19.36 -10.88 -5.72
CA TYR A 74 20.27 -9.73 -5.83
C TYR A 74 19.66 -8.43 -5.31
N LEU A 75 18.37 -8.18 -5.55
CA LEU A 75 17.66 -7.02 -5.01
C LEU A 75 17.74 -7.01 -3.48
N LEU A 76 17.56 -8.18 -2.84
CA LEU A 76 17.55 -8.29 -1.38
C LEU A 76 18.91 -7.98 -0.73
N ASN A 77 20.02 -8.01 -1.47
CA ASN A 77 21.30 -7.49 -0.96
C ASN A 77 21.21 -5.98 -0.62
N TYR A 78 20.39 -5.24 -1.35
CA TYR A 78 20.14 -3.82 -1.11
C TYR A 78 18.98 -3.57 -0.13
N TYR A 79 18.09 -4.56 0.03
CA TYR A 79 16.94 -4.53 0.92
C TYR A 79 16.93 -5.68 1.96
N PRO A 80 18.03 -5.94 2.70
CA PRO A 80 18.14 -7.16 3.48
C PRO A 80 17.12 -7.25 4.62
N HIS A 81 16.69 -6.11 5.18
CA HIS A 81 15.64 -6.04 6.20
C HIS A 81 14.30 -6.63 5.75
N LEU A 82 13.98 -6.65 4.44
CA LEU A 82 12.75 -7.26 3.92
C LEU A 82 12.73 -8.79 4.05
N THR A 83 13.88 -9.42 4.32
CA THR A 83 13.97 -10.86 4.60
C THR A 83 13.59 -11.24 6.03
N GLY A 84 13.34 -10.24 6.89
CA GLY A 84 12.95 -10.43 8.29
C GLY A 84 11.46 -10.71 8.47
N ARG A 85 11.02 -10.57 9.72
CA ARG A 85 9.63 -10.64 10.16
C ARG A 85 9.32 -9.45 11.06
N LEU A 86 8.10 -8.94 10.94
CA LEU A 86 7.62 -7.91 11.87
C LEU A 86 7.44 -8.52 13.26
N GLN A 87 7.74 -7.73 14.27
CA GLN A 87 7.54 -8.04 15.67
C GLN A 87 7.04 -6.78 16.36
N ILE A 88 6.11 -6.92 17.30
CA ILE A 88 5.75 -5.83 18.21
C ILE A 88 6.54 -6.04 19.50
N ASN A 89 7.38 -5.08 19.85
CA ASN A 89 8.16 -5.13 21.07
C ASN A 89 7.22 -5.16 22.29
N SER A 90 7.40 -6.11 23.20
CA SER A 90 6.51 -6.29 24.35
C SER A 90 6.64 -5.20 25.43
N GLU A 91 7.78 -4.50 25.47
CA GLU A 91 8.07 -3.47 26.47
C GLU A 91 7.71 -2.07 25.95
N THR A 92 8.13 -1.75 24.72
CA THR A 92 7.91 -0.42 24.13
C THR A 92 6.64 -0.33 23.30
N HIS A 93 6.03 -1.47 22.95
CA HIS A 93 4.91 -1.58 22.01
C HIS A 93 5.20 -1.04 20.60
N THR A 94 6.48 -0.83 20.27
CA THR A 94 6.90 -0.35 18.95
C THR A 94 7.08 -1.52 17.99
N PRO A 95 6.72 -1.35 16.71
CA PRO A 95 7.03 -2.32 15.66
C PRO A 95 8.52 -2.33 15.32
N GLU A 96 9.09 -3.50 15.16
CA GLU A 96 10.49 -3.74 14.79
C GLU A 96 10.60 -4.93 13.82
N ILE A 97 11.73 -5.04 13.12
CA ILE A 97 12.01 -6.19 12.25
C ILE A 97 13.04 -7.09 12.92
N THR A 98 12.67 -8.35 13.14
CA THR A 98 13.55 -9.40 13.67
C THR A 98 13.69 -10.55 12.66
N SER A 99 14.45 -11.59 13.03
CA SER A 99 14.61 -12.79 12.19
C SER A 99 15.06 -12.50 10.75
N ILE A 100 15.95 -11.50 10.57
CA ILE A 100 16.50 -11.14 9.25
C ILE A 100 17.24 -12.37 8.68
N GLY A 101 17.02 -12.67 7.40
CA GLY A 101 17.49 -13.89 6.74
C GLY A 101 16.47 -15.04 6.68
N LYS A 102 15.23 -14.85 7.18
CA LYS A 102 14.14 -15.82 6.95
C LYS A 102 13.65 -15.85 5.50
N GLY A 103 13.93 -14.80 4.74
CA GLY A 103 13.62 -14.69 3.32
C GLY A 103 12.24 -14.11 3.03
N THR A 104 12.06 -13.77 1.76
CA THR A 104 10.82 -13.29 1.14
C THR A 104 10.11 -14.41 0.39
N GLU A 105 8.87 -14.20 -0.04
CA GLU A 105 8.10 -15.21 -0.78
C GLU A 105 7.95 -14.86 -2.26
N LEU A 106 8.31 -15.80 -3.13
CA LEU A 106 7.89 -15.82 -4.53
C LEU A 106 6.92 -16.98 -4.75
N ARG A 107 5.71 -16.70 -5.25
CA ARG A 107 4.74 -17.71 -5.68
C ARG A 107 4.67 -17.75 -7.20
N GLU A 108 4.54 -18.96 -7.72
CA GLU A 108 4.22 -19.22 -9.11
C GLU A 108 2.79 -19.73 -9.21
N ALA A 109 2.03 -19.17 -10.13
CA ALA A 109 0.66 -19.53 -10.42
C ALA A 109 0.40 -19.50 -11.93
N SER A 110 -0.69 -20.15 -12.34
CA SER A 110 -1.18 -20.13 -13.71
C SER A 110 -2.67 -19.83 -13.75
N CYS A 111 -3.13 -19.27 -14.86
CA CYS A 111 -4.54 -19.05 -15.14
C CYS A 111 -4.87 -19.62 -16.51
N ASN A 112 -5.88 -20.48 -16.57
CA ASN A 112 -6.31 -21.16 -17.79
C ASN A 112 -7.09 -20.25 -18.75
N LEU A 113 -7.40 -19.02 -18.32
CA LEU A 113 -8.05 -18.00 -19.14
C LEU A 113 -7.03 -17.02 -19.72
N ARG A 114 -7.44 -16.31 -20.77
CA ARG A 114 -6.66 -15.21 -21.37
C ARG A 114 -6.96 -13.93 -20.61
N LEU A 115 -6.01 -13.00 -20.59
CA LEU A 115 -6.23 -11.66 -20.00
C LEU A 115 -7.43 -10.93 -20.64
N ASP A 116 -7.67 -11.13 -21.93
CA ASP A 116 -8.78 -10.48 -22.65
C ASP A 116 -10.15 -11.10 -22.34
N ASP A 117 -10.21 -12.34 -21.83
CA ASP A 117 -11.46 -13.00 -21.47
C ASP A 117 -12.13 -12.32 -20.26
N PHE A 118 -11.35 -11.55 -19.50
CA PHE A 118 -11.86 -10.77 -18.37
C PHE A 118 -12.44 -9.42 -18.79
N ILE A 119 -12.21 -8.95 -20.02
CA ILE A 119 -12.72 -7.65 -20.47
C ILE A 119 -14.21 -7.82 -20.82
N PRO A 120 -15.14 -7.09 -20.16
CA PRO A 120 -16.55 -7.14 -20.49
C PRO A 120 -16.79 -6.81 -21.97
N SER A 121 -17.65 -7.58 -22.64
CA SER A 121 -17.92 -7.44 -24.08
C SER A 121 -18.58 -6.10 -24.44
N ASP A 122 -19.27 -5.47 -23.49
CA ASP A 122 -19.91 -4.16 -23.62
C ASP A 122 -18.95 -2.99 -23.33
N ARG A 123 -17.70 -3.26 -22.91
CA ARG A 123 -16.71 -2.22 -22.61
C ARG A 123 -16.06 -1.69 -23.89
N ALA A 124 -16.58 -0.56 -24.38
CA ALA A 124 -16.08 0.13 -25.57
C ALA A 124 -14.56 0.44 -25.56
N SER A 125 -13.95 0.67 -24.39
CA SER A 125 -12.52 1.01 -24.29
C SER A 125 -11.58 -0.17 -24.47
N HIS A 126 -12.09 -1.42 -24.49
CA HIS A 126 -11.30 -2.66 -24.45
C HIS A 126 -10.17 -2.64 -23.38
N SER A 127 -10.38 -1.89 -22.29
CA SER A 127 -9.39 -1.72 -21.24
C SER A 127 -9.63 -2.73 -20.13
N LEU A 128 -8.61 -3.48 -19.77
CA LEU A 128 -8.64 -4.37 -18.62
C LEU A 128 -8.57 -3.55 -17.32
N LEU A 129 -9.56 -3.71 -16.44
CA LEU A 129 -9.56 -3.09 -15.12
C LEU A 129 -9.27 -4.14 -14.03
N VAL A 130 -8.72 -3.70 -12.91
CA VAL A 130 -8.45 -4.58 -11.76
C VAL A 130 -9.73 -5.26 -11.23
N THR A 131 -10.88 -4.56 -11.30
CA THR A 131 -12.20 -5.09 -10.91
C THR A 131 -12.70 -6.20 -11.83
N ASP A 132 -12.12 -6.33 -13.02
CA ASP A 132 -12.50 -7.34 -14.01
C ASP A 132 -11.70 -8.64 -13.80
N LEU A 133 -10.53 -8.55 -13.16
CA LEU A 133 -9.64 -9.68 -12.89
C LEU A 133 -10.24 -10.64 -11.84
N PRO A 134 -9.76 -11.91 -11.78
CA PRO A 134 -10.19 -12.89 -10.78
C PRO A 134 -10.17 -12.31 -9.37
N ASP A 135 -11.30 -12.40 -8.67
CA ASP A 135 -11.51 -11.86 -7.32
C ASP A 135 -11.08 -10.39 -7.15
N CYS A 136 -11.39 -9.56 -8.15
CA CYS A 136 -11.00 -8.14 -8.20
C CYS A 136 -9.48 -7.94 -8.08
N GLY A 137 -8.69 -8.92 -8.55
CA GLY A 137 -7.24 -8.91 -8.50
C GLY A 137 -6.64 -9.61 -7.27
N THR A 138 -7.43 -9.94 -6.24
CA THR A 138 -6.94 -10.56 -5.00
C THR A 138 -6.33 -11.94 -5.27
N ALA A 139 -6.95 -12.74 -6.14
CA ALA A 139 -6.44 -14.06 -6.51
C ALA A 139 -5.08 -14.01 -7.25
N LEU A 140 -4.66 -12.83 -7.71
CA LEU A 140 -3.39 -12.61 -8.40
C LEU A 140 -2.28 -12.09 -7.46
N LEU A 141 -2.58 -11.95 -6.17
CA LEU A 141 -1.63 -11.62 -5.11
C LEU A 141 -1.38 -12.88 -4.27
N ALA A 142 -0.26 -12.91 -3.54
CA ALA A 142 -0.07 -13.92 -2.50
C ALA A 142 -1.24 -13.88 -1.47
N PRO A 143 -1.45 -14.87 -0.61
CA PRO A 143 -2.33 -14.76 0.55
C PRO A 143 -1.86 -13.66 1.52
N PHE A 144 -2.78 -13.14 2.34
CA PHE A 144 -2.45 -12.22 3.41
C PHE A 144 -3.42 -12.38 4.57
N ASP A 145 -2.86 -12.56 5.75
CA ASP A 145 -3.59 -12.64 7.00
C ASP A 145 -3.46 -11.29 7.72
N PRO A 146 -4.53 -10.48 7.80
CA PRO A 146 -4.49 -9.16 8.42
C PRO A 146 -4.47 -9.22 9.95
N SER A 147 -4.49 -10.40 10.57
CA SER A 147 -4.29 -10.52 12.02
C SER A 147 -2.86 -10.13 12.40
N ILE A 148 -2.65 -9.67 13.64
CA ILE A 148 -1.30 -9.37 14.13
C ILE A 148 -0.40 -10.61 14.10
N GLU A 149 -0.96 -11.79 14.40
CA GLU A 149 -0.24 -13.06 14.28
C GLU A 149 0.20 -13.32 12.83
N GLY A 150 -0.72 -13.17 11.87
CA GLY A 150 -0.43 -13.28 10.44
C GLY A 150 0.64 -12.30 9.98
N VAL A 151 0.51 -11.03 10.35
CA VAL A 151 1.46 -9.96 10.01
C VAL A 151 2.86 -10.24 10.55
N CYS A 152 2.99 -10.78 11.77
CA CYS A 152 4.29 -11.11 12.37
C CYS A 152 4.86 -12.44 11.85
N ARG A 153 4.00 -13.38 11.42
CA ARG A 153 4.39 -14.68 10.86
C ARG A 153 4.86 -14.57 9.41
N ASP A 154 4.13 -13.81 8.61
CA ASP A 154 4.23 -13.81 7.15
C ASP A 154 5.39 -12.94 6.64
N PRO A 155 5.90 -13.19 5.42
CA PRO A 155 6.98 -12.42 4.84
C PRO A 155 6.62 -10.93 4.64
N ILE A 156 7.56 -10.04 4.92
CA ILE A 156 7.39 -8.59 4.71
C ILE A 156 7.14 -8.26 3.23
N LEU A 157 7.79 -8.99 2.32
CA LEU A 157 7.61 -8.89 0.87
C LEU A 157 7.19 -10.26 0.32
N ALA A 158 6.11 -10.26 -0.47
CA ALA A 158 5.66 -11.40 -1.23
C ALA A 158 5.31 -11.00 -2.67
N ILE A 159 5.71 -11.81 -3.65
CA ILE A 159 5.41 -11.60 -5.07
C ILE A 159 4.77 -12.86 -5.63
N GLN A 160 3.67 -12.72 -6.34
CA GLN A 160 3.06 -13.80 -7.12
C GLN A 160 3.22 -13.51 -8.61
N HIS A 161 3.86 -14.44 -9.32
CA HIS A 161 3.90 -14.48 -10.77
C HIS A 161 2.77 -15.39 -11.26
N THR A 162 1.80 -14.82 -11.98
CA THR A 162 0.69 -15.57 -12.57
C THR A 162 0.78 -15.55 -14.10
N ARG A 163 0.94 -16.72 -14.72
CA ARG A 163 0.96 -16.86 -16.19
C ARG A 163 -0.41 -17.24 -16.74
N PHE A 164 -0.92 -16.47 -17.71
CA PHE A 164 -2.22 -16.67 -18.34
C PHE A 164 -2.11 -17.51 -19.62
N ALA A 165 -3.23 -18.09 -20.08
CA ALA A 165 -3.26 -18.94 -21.28
C ALA A 165 -2.83 -18.22 -22.57
N CYS A 166 -2.95 -16.88 -22.63
CA CYS A 166 -2.43 -16.09 -23.74
C CYS A 166 -0.89 -15.87 -23.70
N GLY A 167 -0.20 -16.40 -22.69
CA GLY A 167 1.21 -16.11 -22.41
C GLY A 167 1.43 -14.76 -21.72
N GLY A 168 0.37 -14.00 -21.47
CA GLY A 168 0.42 -12.79 -20.62
C GLY A 168 0.77 -13.14 -19.17
N VAL A 169 1.33 -12.18 -18.46
CA VAL A 169 1.80 -12.36 -17.08
C VAL A 169 1.25 -11.25 -16.20
N VAL A 170 0.84 -11.60 -14.98
CA VAL A 170 0.59 -10.63 -13.91
C VAL A 170 1.57 -10.88 -12.78
N LEU A 171 2.30 -9.82 -12.38
CA LEU A 171 3.07 -9.81 -11.15
C LEU A 171 2.26 -9.10 -10.07
N GLY A 172 1.74 -9.86 -9.12
CA GLY A 172 1.10 -9.32 -7.93
C GLY A 172 2.11 -9.16 -6.80
N THR A 173 2.35 -7.93 -6.37
CA THR A 173 3.29 -7.61 -5.30
C THR A 173 2.53 -7.21 -4.05
N ARG A 174 2.91 -7.79 -2.91
CA ARG A 174 2.48 -7.36 -1.59
C ARG A 174 3.68 -6.99 -0.73
N LEU A 175 3.60 -5.85 -0.05
CA LEU A 175 4.59 -5.41 0.92
C LEU A 175 3.90 -4.78 2.13
N HIS A 176 4.39 -5.02 3.35
CA HIS A 176 3.82 -4.37 4.55
C HIS A 176 4.06 -2.85 4.53
N HIS A 177 2.98 -2.05 4.54
CA HIS A 177 3.08 -0.59 4.42
C HIS A 177 3.86 0.04 5.59
N ILE A 178 3.90 -0.63 6.75
CA ILE A 178 4.70 -0.16 7.89
C ILE A 178 6.19 -0.04 7.56
N VAL A 179 6.68 -0.69 6.50
CA VAL A 179 8.10 -0.66 6.12
C VAL A 179 8.41 0.41 5.07
N CYS A 180 7.46 0.76 4.20
CA CYS A 180 7.63 1.87 3.27
C CYS A 180 6.31 2.46 2.76
N ASP A 181 6.40 3.68 2.22
CA ASP A 181 5.29 4.32 1.53
C ASP A 181 5.28 4.00 0.02
N SER A 182 4.32 4.56 -0.71
CA SER A 182 4.23 4.38 -2.16
C SER A 182 5.51 4.80 -2.93
N GLY A 183 6.23 5.82 -2.46
CA GLY A 183 7.47 6.26 -3.09
C GLY A 183 8.56 5.20 -2.98
N GLY A 184 8.74 4.65 -1.77
CA GLY A 184 9.66 3.54 -1.50
C GLY A 184 9.27 2.26 -2.22
N PHE A 185 7.98 1.92 -2.23
CA PHE A 185 7.47 0.76 -2.94
C PHE A 185 7.77 0.84 -4.45
N PHE A 186 7.48 1.97 -5.11
CA PHE A 186 7.78 2.11 -6.53
C PHE A 186 9.28 2.21 -6.83
N GLN A 187 10.11 2.61 -5.86
CA GLN A 187 11.57 2.47 -5.96
C GLN A 187 11.97 1.00 -5.99
N LEU A 188 11.52 0.20 -5.01
CA LEU A 188 11.78 -1.25 -4.97
C LEU A 188 11.40 -1.96 -6.28
N VAL A 189 10.25 -1.60 -6.86
CA VAL A 189 9.80 -2.15 -8.16
C VAL A 189 10.73 -1.76 -9.30
N ARG A 190 11.19 -0.50 -9.35
CA ARG A 190 12.16 -0.05 -10.38
C ARG A 190 13.50 -0.76 -10.22
N ASP A 191 13.95 -0.92 -8.98
CA ASP A 191 15.21 -1.58 -8.63
C ASP A 191 15.16 -3.07 -8.98
N LEU A 192 14.02 -3.75 -8.74
CA LEU A 192 13.79 -5.12 -9.21
C LEU A 192 13.88 -5.20 -10.73
N ALA A 193 13.22 -4.28 -11.43
CA ALA A 193 13.20 -4.26 -12.89
C ALA A 193 14.58 -3.96 -13.48
N GLU A 194 15.36 -3.07 -12.86
CA GLU A 194 16.76 -2.80 -13.20
C GLU A 194 17.63 -4.03 -13.00
N THR A 195 17.57 -4.66 -11.82
CA THR A 195 18.32 -5.87 -11.49
C THR A 195 17.99 -7.00 -12.47
N TYR A 196 16.70 -7.23 -12.73
CA TYR A 196 16.23 -8.25 -13.67
C TYR A 196 16.73 -8.02 -15.10
N ARG A 197 16.76 -6.77 -15.57
CA ARG A 197 17.35 -6.43 -16.88
C ARG A 197 18.87 -6.55 -16.86
N GLY A 198 19.52 -6.15 -15.78
CA GLY A 198 20.97 -6.25 -15.60
C GLY A 198 21.47 -7.70 -15.69
N LEU A 199 20.69 -8.66 -15.18
CA LEU A 199 20.98 -10.10 -15.31
C LEU A 199 21.02 -10.62 -16.76
N ALA A 200 20.46 -9.88 -17.72
CA ALA A 200 20.60 -10.23 -19.13
C ALA A 200 22.03 -9.98 -19.64
N SER A 201 22.78 -9.08 -19.00
CA SER A 201 24.07 -8.58 -19.48
C SER A 201 25.23 -8.89 -18.53
N SER A 202 24.96 -9.12 -17.24
CA SER A 202 25.97 -9.40 -16.22
C SER A 202 25.47 -10.49 -15.25
N PRO A 203 26.32 -11.43 -14.82
CA PRO A 203 25.97 -12.40 -13.78
C PRO A 203 25.79 -11.76 -12.40
N HIS A 204 26.36 -10.56 -12.18
CA HIS A 204 26.33 -9.81 -10.94
C HIS A 204 25.84 -8.37 -11.24
N PRO A 205 24.52 -8.15 -11.34
CA PRO A 205 23.97 -6.82 -11.58
C PRO A 205 24.17 -5.94 -10.34
N THR A 206 24.33 -4.64 -10.55
CA THR A 206 24.38 -3.63 -9.49
C THR A 206 23.35 -2.54 -9.75
N LEU A 207 22.74 -1.98 -8.71
CA LEU A 207 21.84 -0.83 -8.84
C LEU A 207 22.61 0.46 -9.08
N ALA A 208 22.12 1.29 -10.00
CA ALA A 208 22.65 2.62 -10.28
C ALA A 208 22.47 3.59 -9.10
N CYS A 209 21.36 3.46 -8.37
CA CYS A 209 21.06 4.29 -7.20
C CYS A 209 20.58 3.41 -6.03
N PRO A 210 21.49 2.87 -5.20
CA PRO A 210 21.14 2.04 -4.05
C PRO A 210 20.18 2.76 -3.08
N PRO A 211 19.25 2.04 -2.43
CA PRO A 211 18.30 2.62 -1.49
C PRO A 211 18.95 3.08 -0.19
N VAL A 212 18.37 4.13 0.41
CA VAL A 212 18.55 4.40 1.84
C VAL A 212 17.43 3.69 2.59
N ILE A 213 17.78 2.65 3.34
CA ILE A 213 16.82 1.76 4.02
C ILE A 213 16.60 2.10 5.50
N ARG A 214 17.47 2.91 6.11
CA ARG A 214 17.35 3.30 7.51
C ARG A 214 16.31 4.41 7.65
N SER A 215 15.30 4.18 8.46
CA SER A 215 14.24 5.15 8.69
C SER A 215 14.76 6.42 9.36
N TYR A 216 14.20 7.56 8.96
CA TYR A 216 14.46 8.85 9.57
C TYR A 216 14.17 8.79 11.07
N LEU A 217 15.15 9.16 11.92
CA LEU A 217 15.07 9.12 13.38
C LEU A 217 14.76 7.74 13.98
N SER A 218 15.17 6.64 13.35
CA SER A 218 15.10 5.30 13.97
C SER A 218 16.05 5.12 15.17
N ASP A 219 17.11 5.92 15.26
CA ASP A 219 17.97 6.02 16.43
C ASP A 219 17.80 7.39 17.11
N LEU A 220 17.09 7.41 18.24
CA LEU A 220 16.87 8.61 19.03
C LEU A 220 18.12 9.06 19.83
N SER A 221 19.19 8.26 19.84
CA SER A 221 20.46 8.65 20.47
C SER A 221 21.08 9.88 19.80
N VAL A 222 20.74 10.13 18.53
CA VAL A 222 21.21 11.28 17.74
C VAL A 222 20.60 12.62 18.19
N LEU A 223 19.52 12.59 18.98
CA LEU A 223 18.88 13.81 19.50
C LEU A 223 19.63 14.34 20.73
N SER A 224 19.87 15.66 20.75
CA SER A 224 20.41 16.35 21.92
C SER A 224 19.44 16.27 23.11
N PRO A 225 19.91 16.39 24.37
CA PRO A 225 19.02 16.44 25.53
C PRO A 225 17.94 17.52 25.41
N GLN A 226 18.32 18.69 24.87
CA GLN A 226 17.37 19.77 24.57
C GLN A 226 16.34 19.35 23.51
N GLY A 227 16.78 18.75 22.40
CA GLY A 227 15.87 18.30 21.34
C GLY A 227 14.89 17.22 21.82
N LYS A 228 15.32 16.34 22.74
CA LYS A 228 14.43 15.37 23.41
C LYS A 228 13.38 16.07 24.26
N GLN A 229 13.78 17.08 25.04
CA GLN A 229 12.84 17.85 25.86
C GLN A 229 11.84 18.62 24.99
N GLU A 230 12.30 19.29 23.93
CA GLU A 230 11.44 19.99 22.97
C GLU A 230 10.42 19.05 22.31
N ALA A 231 10.84 17.82 21.96
CA ALA A 231 9.93 16.81 21.40
C ALA A 231 8.86 16.37 22.42
N LEU A 232 9.21 16.24 23.70
CA LEU A 232 8.27 15.90 24.77
C LEU A 232 7.29 17.04 25.09
N ASP A 233 7.76 18.29 24.98
CA ASP A 233 6.94 19.48 25.21
C ASP A 233 6.01 19.79 24.03
N TYR A 234 6.31 19.25 22.85
CA TYR A 234 5.49 19.42 21.66
C TYR A 234 4.16 18.68 21.80
N LYS A 235 3.06 19.42 21.61
CA LYS A 235 1.70 18.87 21.63
C LYS A 235 1.21 18.69 20.19
N PRO A 236 1.25 17.47 19.63
CA PRO A 236 0.76 17.22 18.28
C PRO A 236 -0.74 17.53 18.19
N THR A 237 -1.15 18.15 17.09
CA THR A 237 -2.56 18.49 16.81
C THR A 237 -3.34 17.32 16.22
N ALA A 238 -2.67 16.39 15.54
CA ALA A 238 -3.30 15.28 14.83
C ALA A 238 -3.12 13.92 15.53
N TYR A 239 -2.29 13.85 16.57
CA TYR A 239 -1.96 12.62 17.28
C TYR A 239 -2.09 12.81 18.78
N THR A 240 -2.31 11.71 19.48
CA THR A 240 -2.29 11.67 20.94
C THR A 240 -1.34 10.57 21.37
N LEU A 241 -0.56 10.82 22.41
CA LEU A 241 0.18 9.76 23.06
C LEU A 241 -0.82 8.75 23.63
N ALA A 242 -0.58 7.47 23.37
CA ALA A 242 -1.34 6.41 24.02
C ALA A 242 -1.12 6.52 25.54
N ALA A 243 -2.20 6.46 26.33
CA ALA A 243 -2.06 6.40 27.78
C ALA A 243 -1.36 5.10 28.16
N SER A 244 -0.43 5.13 29.12
CA SER A 244 0.38 3.96 29.54
C SER A 244 -0.43 2.73 29.96
N ASN A 245 -1.71 2.90 30.25
CA ASN A 245 -2.62 1.85 30.73
C ASN A 245 -3.67 1.44 29.68
N GLN A 246 -3.58 1.94 28.45
CA GLN A 246 -4.46 1.53 27.36
C GLN A 246 -3.69 0.59 26.44
N GLU A 247 -4.21 -0.63 26.29
CA GLU A 247 -3.78 -1.50 25.19
C GLU A 247 -3.86 -0.72 23.88
N PRO A 248 -2.81 -0.77 23.03
CA PRO A 248 -2.85 -0.16 21.70
C PRO A 248 -4.14 -0.54 20.96
N ALA A 249 -4.68 0.35 20.13
CA ALA A 249 -5.87 0.05 19.33
C ALA A 249 -5.70 -1.20 18.45
N ALA A 250 -4.45 -1.55 18.08
CA ALA A 250 -4.10 -2.78 17.41
C ALA A 250 -4.37 -4.05 18.26
N SER A 251 -4.24 -3.97 19.58
CA SER A 251 -4.53 -5.05 20.55
C SER A 251 -6.02 -5.19 20.86
N LYS A 252 -6.85 -4.16 20.65
CA LYS A 252 -8.32 -4.32 20.69
C LYS A 252 -8.89 -5.15 19.54
N ALA A 253 -8.10 -5.36 18.48
CA ALA A 253 -8.40 -6.36 17.44
C ALA A 253 -7.96 -7.78 17.86
N VAL A 254 -7.40 -7.94 19.06
CA VAL A 254 -6.77 -9.16 19.59
C VAL A 254 -7.34 -9.45 20.99
N GLU A 255 -8.66 -9.72 21.11
CA GLU A 255 -9.12 -10.50 22.27
C GLU A 255 -8.69 -11.97 22.05
N HIS A 256 -7.65 -12.38 22.79
CA HIS A 256 -7.20 -13.77 22.85
C HIS A 256 -8.34 -14.68 23.34
N GLY A 257 -8.63 -15.74 22.59
CA GLY A 257 -9.28 -16.93 23.13
C GLY A 257 -10.79 -16.85 23.39
N LYS A 258 -11.49 -15.79 23.00
CA LYS A 258 -12.91 -15.93 22.68
C LYS A 258 -13.01 -16.44 21.24
N PRO A 259 -13.81 -17.49 20.95
CA PRO A 259 -14.36 -17.60 19.60
C PRO A 259 -14.88 -16.22 19.25
N ILE A 260 -14.66 -15.72 18.03
CA ILE A 260 -15.45 -14.59 17.51
C ILE A 260 -16.87 -14.88 18.01
N GLU A 261 -17.37 -14.11 18.99
CA GLU A 261 -18.75 -14.23 19.41
C GLU A 261 -19.46 -14.08 18.09
N SER A 262 -20.08 -15.17 17.64
CA SER A 262 -20.85 -15.21 16.41
C SER A 262 -21.60 -13.92 16.43
N VAL A 263 -21.23 -13.01 15.50
CA VAL A 263 -21.78 -11.67 15.42
C VAL A 263 -23.25 -11.85 15.75
N PRO A 264 -23.80 -11.23 16.83
CA PRO A 264 -25.19 -11.46 17.16
C PRO A 264 -25.95 -11.32 15.85
N SER A 265 -26.70 -12.36 15.51
CA SER A 265 -27.23 -12.67 14.16
C SER A 265 -28.26 -11.64 13.65
N THR A 266 -28.13 -10.41 14.15
CA THR A 266 -28.93 -9.22 13.93
C THR A 266 -28.13 -8.05 13.38
N GLN A 267 -26.79 -8.12 13.23
CA GLN A 267 -26.12 -7.19 12.30
C GLN A 267 -26.48 -7.60 10.87
N THR A 268 -27.45 -6.89 10.28
CA THR A 268 -27.69 -6.91 8.84
C THR A 268 -26.34 -6.84 8.12
N ALA A 269 -26.02 -7.85 7.32
CA ALA A 269 -24.80 -7.89 6.54
C ALA A 269 -24.65 -6.55 5.81
N LYS A 270 -23.56 -5.83 6.07
CA LYS A 270 -23.29 -4.56 5.37
C LYS A 270 -23.31 -4.86 3.87
N PRO A 271 -23.92 -3.99 3.05
CA PRO A 271 -23.95 -4.21 1.61
C PRO A 271 -22.52 -4.33 1.07
N PRO A 272 -22.29 -5.19 0.07
CA PRO A 272 -20.96 -5.44 -0.46
C PRO A 272 -20.36 -4.16 -1.03
N VAL A 273 -19.08 -3.91 -0.74
CA VAL A 273 -18.33 -2.81 -1.34
C VAL A 273 -18.01 -3.17 -2.79
N THR A 274 -18.45 -2.33 -3.71
CA THR A 274 -18.21 -2.54 -5.14
C THR A 274 -17.19 -1.55 -5.67
N GLY A 275 -16.06 -2.05 -6.18
CA GLY A 275 -15.05 -1.23 -6.85
C GLY A 275 -15.51 -0.68 -8.19
N ARG A 276 -15.14 0.57 -8.49
CA ARG A 276 -15.36 1.24 -9.77
C ARG A 276 -14.13 2.07 -10.14
N VAL A 277 -13.80 2.11 -11.43
CA VAL A 277 -12.75 2.99 -11.96
C VAL A 277 -13.42 4.15 -12.67
N LEU A 278 -13.11 5.37 -12.24
CA LEU A 278 -13.61 6.61 -12.85
C LEU A 278 -12.46 7.26 -13.62
N ARG A 279 -12.65 7.45 -14.93
CA ARG A 279 -11.65 8.06 -15.80
C ARG A 279 -11.99 9.52 -16.03
N PHE A 280 -11.04 10.40 -15.74
CA PHE A 280 -11.11 11.83 -16.08
C PHE A 280 -10.13 12.10 -17.22
N THR A 281 -10.64 12.70 -18.29
CA THR A 281 -9.82 13.17 -19.40
C THR A 281 -9.05 14.43 -19.01
N GLY A 282 -7.99 14.73 -19.76
CA GLY A 282 -7.22 15.96 -19.53
C GLY A 282 -8.05 17.24 -19.68
N SER A 283 -9.07 17.26 -20.55
CA SER A 283 -10.01 18.39 -20.66
C SER A 283 -10.88 18.50 -19.41
N GLN A 284 -11.52 17.41 -18.98
CA GLN A 284 -12.35 17.41 -17.77
C GLN A 284 -11.57 17.86 -16.52
N LEU A 285 -10.31 17.44 -16.39
CA LEU A 285 -9.45 17.88 -15.29
C LEU A 285 -9.11 19.38 -15.38
N ARG A 286 -8.92 19.92 -16.59
CA ARG A 286 -8.71 21.36 -16.78
C ARG A 286 -9.97 22.15 -16.45
N ASP A 287 -11.13 21.70 -16.90
CA ASP A 287 -12.41 22.36 -16.64
C ASP A 287 -12.69 22.39 -15.14
N LEU A 288 -12.48 21.26 -14.45
CA LEU A 288 -12.62 21.18 -13.00
C LEU A 288 -11.65 22.11 -12.26
N LYS A 289 -10.39 22.15 -12.70
CA LYS A 289 -9.37 23.05 -12.13
C LYS A 289 -9.73 24.52 -12.36
N GLN A 290 -10.27 24.86 -13.54
CA GLN A 290 -10.71 26.22 -13.85
C GLN A 290 -11.88 26.64 -12.96
N LEU A 291 -12.84 25.75 -12.72
CA LEU A 291 -13.96 25.99 -11.80
C LEU A 291 -13.50 26.20 -10.35
N ALA A 292 -12.44 25.50 -9.93
CA ALA A 292 -11.92 25.57 -8.57
C ALA A 292 -11.02 26.79 -8.30
N ASN A 293 -10.47 27.44 -9.33
CA ASN A 293 -9.64 28.62 -9.14
C ASN A 293 -10.48 29.87 -8.89
N ASP A 294 -9.96 30.79 -8.10
CA ASP A 294 -10.57 32.10 -7.87
C ASP A 294 -10.75 32.85 -9.21
N PRO A 295 -11.97 33.28 -9.58
CA PRO A 295 -12.21 34.03 -10.81
C PRO A 295 -11.41 35.34 -10.90
N SER A 296 -10.98 35.90 -9.77
CA SER A 296 -10.11 37.09 -9.70
C SER A 296 -8.63 36.79 -9.98
N GLY A 297 -8.27 35.51 -10.15
CA GLY A 297 -6.90 35.07 -10.40
C GLY A 297 -6.00 35.03 -9.16
N LYS A 298 -6.58 35.15 -7.95
CA LYS A 298 -5.83 35.03 -6.70
C LYS A 298 -5.60 33.56 -6.33
N GLY A 299 -4.34 33.20 -6.16
CA GLY A 299 -3.93 31.86 -5.73
C GLY A 299 -3.89 30.84 -6.86
N TRP A 300 -3.68 29.59 -6.49
CA TRP A 300 -3.58 28.46 -7.42
C TRP A 300 -4.07 27.19 -6.74
N VAL A 301 -4.91 26.45 -7.44
CA VAL A 301 -5.38 25.12 -7.01
C VAL A 301 -4.74 24.07 -7.91
N SER A 302 -4.12 23.04 -7.34
CA SER A 302 -3.59 21.91 -8.09
C SER A 302 -4.69 21.01 -8.65
N THR A 303 -4.36 20.18 -9.64
CA THR A 303 -5.29 19.15 -10.16
C THR A 303 -5.69 18.16 -9.06
N PHE A 304 -4.76 17.81 -8.18
CA PHE A 304 -5.01 16.92 -7.05
C PHE A 304 -6.01 17.52 -6.07
N GLU A 305 -5.84 18.78 -5.69
CA GLU A 305 -6.76 19.49 -4.78
C GLU A 305 -8.15 19.62 -5.39
N ALA A 306 -8.25 20.08 -6.64
CA ALA A 306 -9.54 20.24 -7.32
C ALA A 306 -10.30 18.91 -7.44
N LEU A 307 -9.61 17.83 -7.83
CA LEU A 307 -10.20 16.51 -7.95
C LEU A 307 -10.57 15.90 -6.59
N SER A 308 -9.71 16.06 -5.58
CA SER A 308 -9.97 15.56 -4.23
C SER A 308 -11.17 16.27 -3.60
N ALA A 309 -11.25 17.60 -3.73
CA ALA A 309 -12.38 18.39 -3.25
C ALA A 309 -13.69 17.97 -3.94
N TYR A 310 -13.67 17.81 -5.27
CA TYR A 310 -14.83 17.35 -6.04
C TYR A 310 -15.33 15.99 -5.55
N PHE A 311 -14.42 15.00 -5.44
CA PHE A 311 -14.79 13.67 -4.98
C PHE A 311 -15.30 13.67 -3.55
N TYR A 312 -14.59 14.37 -2.68
CA TYR A 312 -14.96 14.49 -1.28
C TYR A 312 -16.39 15.03 -1.11
N GLN A 313 -16.70 16.12 -1.81
CA GLN A 313 -18.03 16.72 -1.78
C GLN A 313 -19.10 15.78 -2.36
N ARG A 314 -18.83 15.10 -3.48
CA ARG A 314 -19.77 14.14 -4.09
C ARG A 314 -20.03 12.93 -3.19
N VAL A 315 -18.99 12.39 -2.55
CA VAL A 315 -19.11 11.27 -1.60
C VAL A 315 -19.89 11.70 -0.36
N TYR A 316 -19.64 12.91 0.17
CA TYR A 316 -20.40 13.46 1.29
C TYR A 316 -21.89 13.56 0.96
N ARG A 317 -22.22 14.24 -0.15
CA ARG A 317 -23.61 14.44 -0.60
C ARG A 317 -24.33 13.10 -0.83
N ALA A 318 -23.68 12.13 -1.46
CA ALA A 318 -24.26 10.81 -1.69
C ALA A 318 -24.55 10.05 -0.38
N ARG A 319 -23.64 10.11 0.60
CA ARG A 319 -23.83 9.47 1.92
C ARG A 319 -24.92 10.15 2.73
N HIS A 320 -24.95 11.48 2.74
CA HIS A 320 -25.98 12.28 3.40
C HIS A 320 -27.37 11.96 2.82
N GLN A 321 -27.50 11.98 1.49
CA GLN A 321 -28.75 11.64 0.79
C GLN A 321 -29.20 10.20 1.09
N LEU A 322 -28.26 9.24 1.16
CA LEU A 322 -28.59 7.87 1.52
C LEU A 322 -29.20 7.78 2.92
N LEU A 323 -28.61 8.42 3.92
CA LEU A 323 -29.13 8.42 5.28
C LEU A 323 -30.53 9.06 5.37
N VAL A 324 -30.72 10.20 4.67
CA VAL A 324 -32.05 10.84 4.58
C VAL A 324 -33.07 9.90 3.93
N SER A 325 -32.68 9.20 2.86
CA SER A 325 -33.56 8.23 2.20
C SER A 325 -33.91 7.01 3.08
N GLN A 326 -33.08 6.73 4.09
CA GLN A 326 -33.30 5.67 5.07
C GLN A 326 -34.14 6.13 6.28
N GLY A 327 -34.62 7.38 6.28
CA GLY A 327 -35.54 7.91 7.28
C GLY A 327 -34.91 8.83 8.33
N ASP A 328 -33.61 9.10 8.25
CA ASP A 328 -32.98 10.11 9.12
C ASP A 328 -33.46 11.52 8.72
N SER A 329 -33.66 12.41 9.71
CA SER A 329 -33.81 13.83 9.41
C SER A 329 -32.51 14.38 8.78
N PRO A 330 -32.57 15.47 7.99
CA PRO A 330 -31.38 16.07 7.40
C PRO A 330 -30.25 16.38 8.41
N THR A 331 -30.62 16.82 9.61
CA THR A 331 -29.70 17.13 10.71
C THR A 331 -29.05 15.86 11.29
N GLU A 332 -29.83 14.81 11.52
CA GLU A 332 -29.30 13.53 12.00
C GLU A 332 -28.37 12.90 10.97
N ALA A 333 -28.76 12.91 9.70
CA ALA A 333 -27.92 12.46 8.60
C ALA A 333 -26.59 13.24 8.53
N ALA A 334 -26.64 14.57 8.70
CA ALA A 334 -25.46 15.42 8.71
C ALA A 334 -24.52 15.13 9.88
N ASN A 335 -25.05 14.74 11.05
CA ASN A 335 -24.27 14.38 12.23
C ASN A 335 -23.63 12.99 12.10
N LYS A 336 -24.29 12.06 11.41
CA LYS A 336 -23.76 10.71 11.14
C LYS A 336 -22.77 10.66 9.98
N THR A 337 -22.82 11.63 9.05
CA THR A 337 -21.96 11.64 7.86
C THR A 337 -20.56 12.14 8.20
N CYS A 338 -19.52 11.36 7.86
CA CYS A 338 -18.12 11.75 8.04
C CYS A 338 -17.78 13.04 7.27
N ARG A 339 -17.14 14.00 7.96
CA ARG A 339 -16.73 15.31 7.45
C ARG A 339 -15.21 15.49 7.36
N GLY A 340 -14.47 14.41 7.56
CA GLY A 340 -13.01 14.40 7.46
C GLY A 340 -12.57 14.05 6.05
N LEU A 341 -11.64 14.84 5.52
CA LEU A 341 -10.84 14.51 4.34
C LEU A 341 -9.43 14.16 4.81
N PHE A 342 -8.96 12.98 4.45
CA PHE A 342 -7.61 12.51 4.73
C PHE A 342 -6.78 12.53 3.45
N ALA A 343 -5.57 13.08 3.54
CA ALA A 343 -4.59 13.04 2.45
C ALA A 343 -3.17 12.80 3.00
N SER A 344 -2.29 12.30 2.16
CA SER A 344 -0.88 12.06 2.52
C SER A 344 0.02 13.08 1.85
N ILE A 345 0.93 13.68 2.63
CA ILE A 345 1.94 14.63 2.16
C ILE A 345 3.29 13.93 2.13
N ASN A 346 3.98 13.96 0.98
CA ASN A 346 5.33 13.39 0.84
C ASN A 346 6.38 14.28 1.52
N MET A 347 7.02 13.80 2.57
CA MET A 347 7.94 14.57 3.40
C MET A 347 9.39 14.61 2.89
N ARG A 348 9.70 13.95 1.76
CA ARG A 348 11.08 13.86 1.24
C ARG A 348 11.66 15.20 0.77
N ASP A 349 10.82 16.12 0.29
CA ASP A 349 11.26 17.37 -0.31
C ASP A 349 12.21 18.20 0.59
N ALA A 350 13.10 18.99 -0.02
CA ALA A 350 14.08 19.82 0.67
C ALA A 350 13.46 20.89 1.59
N SER A 351 12.23 21.34 1.30
CA SER A 351 11.46 22.23 2.16
C SER A 351 10.82 21.53 3.38
N ARG A 352 10.98 20.21 3.50
CA ARG A 352 10.40 19.35 4.55
C ARG A 352 11.52 18.62 5.30
N LEU A 353 11.59 17.29 5.21
CA LEU A 353 12.61 16.49 5.89
C LEU A 353 13.91 16.37 5.09
N ASN A 354 13.95 16.88 3.85
CA ASN A 354 15.12 16.84 2.97
C ASN A 354 15.74 15.44 2.86
N LEU A 355 14.88 14.44 2.67
CA LEU A 355 15.28 13.05 2.50
C LEU A 355 15.64 12.82 1.04
N GLY A 356 16.71 12.07 0.79
CA GLY A 356 17.15 11.76 -0.57
C GLY A 356 16.05 11.11 -1.41
N PRO A 357 16.08 11.27 -2.76
CA PRO A 357 15.09 10.67 -3.65
C PRO A 357 15.09 9.13 -3.64
N ASN A 358 16.15 8.51 -3.10
CA ASN A 358 16.32 7.07 -2.90
C ASN A 358 15.95 6.61 -1.47
N TYR A 359 15.34 7.47 -0.65
CA TYR A 359 14.84 7.11 0.68
C TYR A 359 13.63 6.17 0.57
N PHE A 360 13.86 4.92 0.99
CA PHE A 360 12.89 3.84 0.88
C PHE A 360 11.78 3.86 1.96
N PRO A 361 12.04 4.09 3.25
CA PRO A 361 11.02 3.94 4.29
C PRO A 361 9.86 4.95 4.19
N ASN A 362 8.92 4.91 5.13
CA ASN A 362 7.82 5.88 5.12
C ASN A 362 8.37 7.30 5.29
N ALA A 363 7.98 8.18 4.38
CA ALA A 363 8.16 9.61 4.45
C ALA A 363 6.83 10.30 4.11
N ILE A 364 5.76 9.86 4.76
CA ILE A 364 4.43 10.45 4.60
C ILE A 364 3.98 11.09 5.91
N TYR A 365 3.42 12.30 5.80
CA TYR A 365 2.66 12.91 6.87
C TYR A 365 1.19 12.90 6.49
N PRO A 366 0.32 12.20 7.22
CA PRO A 366 -1.10 12.21 6.95
C PRO A 366 -1.74 13.48 7.50
N CYS A 367 -2.33 14.29 6.64
CA CYS A 367 -3.13 15.45 7.01
C CYS A 367 -4.62 15.09 7.02
N CYS A 368 -5.34 15.66 7.98
CA CYS A 368 -6.79 15.57 8.07
C CYS A 368 -7.37 16.98 8.12
N ALA A 369 -8.41 17.23 7.31
CA ALA A 369 -9.18 18.47 7.32
C ALA A 369 -10.65 18.14 7.59
N ASN A 370 -11.31 18.94 8.43
CA ASN A 370 -12.75 18.84 8.68
C ASN A 370 -13.47 20.05 8.11
N PHE A 371 -14.63 19.81 7.51
CA PHE A 371 -15.43 20.84 6.87
C PHE A 371 -16.86 20.87 7.40
N SER A 372 -17.54 22.01 7.32
CA SER A 372 -18.91 22.14 7.80
C SER A 372 -19.90 21.42 6.89
N HIS A 373 -21.10 21.11 7.40
CA HIS A 373 -22.15 20.49 6.59
C HIS A 373 -22.56 21.42 5.44
N GLU A 374 -22.74 22.70 5.74
CA GLU A 374 -23.20 23.75 4.82
C GLU A 374 -22.24 23.87 3.63
N LEU A 375 -20.93 23.86 3.87
CA LEU A 375 -19.92 23.89 2.80
C LEU A 375 -19.99 22.66 1.88
N LEU A 376 -20.34 21.49 2.42
CA LEU A 376 -20.34 20.25 1.63
C LEU A 376 -21.69 19.97 0.97
N ALA A 377 -22.77 20.41 1.59
CA ALA A 377 -24.14 20.24 1.12
C ALA A 377 -24.51 21.28 0.07
N ASP A 378 -24.11 22.54 0.24
CA ASP A 378 -24.69 23.68 -0.48
C ASP A 378 -23.78 24.29 -1.56
N SER A 379 -22.50 23.90 -1.62
CA SER A 379 -21.49 24.50 -2.53
C SER A 379 -21.38 23.89 -3.93
#